data_AF-A0A699KFJ4-F1
#
_entry.id   AF-A0A699KFJ4-F1
#
_cell.length_a   1.000
_cell.length_b   1.000
_cell.length_c   1.000
_cell.angle_alpha   90.00
_cell.angle_beta   90.00
_cell.angle_gamma   90.00
#
_symmetry.space_group_name_H-M   'P 1'
#
loop_
_entity.id
_entity.type
_entity.pdbx_description
1 polymer ?
#
loop_
_entity_poly.entity_id
_entity_poly.type
_entity_poly.pdbx_seq_one_letter_code
_entity_poly.pdbx_strand_id
1 'polypeptide(L)'
;MIAYLQQKGFPEVALHFVKDERSRFNLALESGNIQIDEKDHWYRLGIEALRQGNAGIVEFAYQRMKSFDRLSFLYMITGNLDKLSKMMKIADVKNNVMGQFHNALYLGDVQERIKILVNAGHLPLAYTTAMTHGLNDIAKKLKGSVPYLPIRRSASFLIPPTPVLHGGDWPLLRVVKGIFEGGLDNAGKGANEDYDDAVDAHWGEDLDIVDDEEAPEENEDRAAGNFDTAMQLLSDQLATRNLTPLKSLFIDLNMGSHTYLCAFPSAPLLTFPIEKGWSESARPALVFNFSQLKEKLKAGMKATTTGKFTEALGLFRGILHTIPLTVVESIEEVDEVKEMIITVKDVKLCKEALRDQMQKARAVMQAAEKNMTDKMQVNYDFRNPFVVCGATYIPIYRSQRDVLCPYCTSLFVLSQEGQLCTVCDLAVVRSDASGLLCSPSQIG
;
A
#
# COMPACT_ATOMS: atom_id res chain seq x y z
N MET A 1 21.86 35.80 -2.57
CA MET A 1 21.72 34.52 -3.30
C MET A 1 20.81 33.55 -2.55
N ILE A 2 21.06 33.27 -1.27
CA ILE A 2 20.22 32.38 -0.43
C ILE A 2 18.75 32.85 -0.33
N ALA A 3 18.52 34.12 0.01
CA ALA A 3 17.16 34.69 0.06
C ALA A 3 16.41 34.66 -1.29
N TYR A 4 17.15 34.70 -2.41
CA TYR A 4 16.57 34.61 -3.75
C TYR A 4 16.12 33.17 -4.07
N LEU A 5 16.92 32.17 -3.70
CA LEU A 5 16.56 30.75 -3.85
C LEU A 5 15.38 30.36 -2.96
N GLN A 6 15.30 30.93 -1.75
CA GLN A 6 14.18 30.75 -0.83
C GLN A 6 12.88 31.35 -1.40
N GLN A 7 12.92 32.57 -1.93
CA GLN A 7 11.76 33.20 -2.59
C GLN A 7 11.30 32.46 -3.85
N LYS A 8 12.20 31.73 -4.51
CA LYS A 8 11.89 30.90 -5.68
C LYS A 8 11.45 29.48 -5.33
N GLY A 9 11.38 29.12 -4.05
CA GLY A 9 10.89 27.82 -3.60
C GLY A 9 11.88 26.68 -3.73
N PHE A 10 13.20 26.95 -3.80
CA PHE A 10 14.25 25.93 -3.85
C PHE A 10 15.13 25.93 -2.60
N PRO A 11 14.59 25.60 -1.41
CA PRO A 11 15.34 25.59 -0.15
C PRO A 11 16.41 24.50 -0.09
N GLU A 12 16.24 23.39 -0.81
CA GLU A 12 17.21 22.28 -0.89
C GLU A 12 18.56 22.72 -1.49
N VAL A 13 18.52 23.49 -2.58
CA VAL A 13 19.73 24.00 -3.24
C VAL A 13 20.40 25.05 -2.36
N ALA A 14 19.61 25.88 -1.67
CA ALA A 14 20.13 26.88 -0.75
C ALA A 14 20.90 26.26 0.42
N LEU A 15 20.50 25.07 0.90
CA LEU A 15 21.15 24.37 2.01
C LEU A 15 22.63 24.05 1.76
N HIS A 16 23.03 23.82 0.50
CA HIS A 16 24.43 23.57 0.12
C HIS A 16 25.33 24.82 0.19
N PHE A 17 24.74 26.01 0.05
CA PHE A 17 25.51 27.27 0.00
C PHE A 17 25.58 27.97 1.36
N VAL A 18 24.85 27.49 2.36
CA VAL A 18 24.80 28.10 3.69
C VAL A 18 25.83 27.46 4.63
N LYS A 19 26.74 28.31 5.12
CA LYS A 19 27.73 27.95 6.14
C LYS A 19 27.26 28.22 7.58
N ASP A 20 26.29 29.11 7.74
CA ASP A 20 25.74 29.47 9.05
C ASP A 20 24.79 28.38 9.56
N GLU A 21 25.10 27.77 10.71
CA GLU A 21 24.36 26.67 11.31
C GLU A 21 22.86 26.99 11.51
N ARG A 22 22.53 28.14 12.11
CA ARG A 22 21.13 28.55 12.33
C ARG A 22 20.32 28.73 11.04
N SER A 23 20.96 29.25 9.99
CA SER A 23 20.31 29.47 8.70
C SER A 23 20.16 28.14 7.94
N ARG A 24 21.13 27.25 8.10
CA ARG A 24 21.09 25.88 7.56
C ARG A 24 19.96 25.07 8.20
N PHE A 25 19.77 25.19 9.51
CA PHE A 25 18.66 24.55 10.23
C PHE A 25 17.29 25.04 9.75
N ASN A 26 17.08 26.35 9.62
CA ASN A 26 15.80 26.87 9.14
C ASN A 26 15.51 26.42 7.69
N LEU A 27 16.52 26.41 6.82
CA LEU A 27 16.39 25.89 5.45
C LEU A 27 16.17 24.38 5.41
N ALA A 28 16.75 23.62 6.35
CA ALA A 28 16.53 22.18 6.50
C ALA A 28 15.08 21.86 6.89
N LEU A 29 14.51 22.66 7.81
CA LEU A 29 13.09 22.57 8.17
C LEU A 29 12.19 22.91 6.98
N GLU A 30 12.50 23.98 6.23
CA GLU A 30 11.73 24.38 5.04
C GLU A 30 11.83 23.38 3.89
N SER A 31 12.97 22.70 3.75
CA SER A 31 13.19 21.65 2.74
C SER A 31 12.72 20.26 3.19
N GLY A 32 12.29 20.11 4.44
CA GLY A 32 11.85 18.83 5.00
C GLY A 32 12.97 17.81 5.23
N ASN A 33 14.24 18.21 5.10
CA ASN A 33 15.38 17.33 5.39
C ASN A 33 15.71 17.34 6.88
N ILE A 34 15.02 16.50 7.65
CA ILE A 34 15.10 16.46 9.13
C ILE A 34 16.27 15.63 9.69
N GLN A 35 17.24 15.21 8.87
CA GLN A 35 18.42 14.44 9.31
C GLN A 35 19.52 15.29 9.98
N ILE A 36 19.29 16.60 10.19
CA ILE A 36 20.29 17.51 10.76
C ILE A 36 20.08 17.63 12.27
N ASP A 37 21.02 17.05 13.01
CA ASP A 37 21.02 16.96 14.47
C ASP A 37 21.68 18.20 15.11
N GLU A 38 21.02 19.36 15.02
CA GLU A 38 21.51 20.59 15.66
C GLU A 38 20.91 20.79 17.06
N LYS A 39 21.82 20.87 18.05
CA LYS A 39 21.56 20.69 19.50
C LYS A 39 20.63 21.71 20.18
N ASP A 40 20.24 22.80 19.52
CA ASP A 40 19.57 23.92 20.17
C ASP A 40 18.08 24.08 19.81
N HIS A 41 17.57 23.38 18.80
CA HIS A 41 16.21 23.62 18.27
C HIS A 41 15.28 22.40 18.24
N TRP A 42 15.44 21.47 19.19
CA TRP A 42 14.62 20.25 19.33
C TRP A 42 13.11 20.49 19.33
N TYR A 43 12.66 21.63 19.86
CA TYR A 43 11.24 21.97 19.90
C TYR A 43 10.65 22.18 18.49
N ARG A 44 11.37 22.91 17.64
CA ARG A 44 10.95 23.16 16.25
C ARG A 44 11.06 21.90 15.41
N LEU A 45 12.16 21.16 15.59
CA LEU A 45 12.35 19.87 14.94
C LEU A 45 11.19 18.90 15.24
N GLY A 46 10.80 18.79 16.52
CA GLY A 46 9.69 17.91 16.92
C GLY A 46 8.34 18.31 16.34
N ILE A 47 8.08 19.60 16.10
CA ILE A 47 6.82 20.05 15.47
C ILE A 47 6.81 19.74 13.97
N GLU A 48 7.93 19.99 13.27
CA GLU A 48 8.00 19.72 11.83
C GLU A 48 8.08 18.21 11.55
N ALA A 49 8.79 17.44 12.36
CA ALA A 49 8.79 15.98 12.27
C ALA A 49 7.38 15.39 12.51
N LEU A 50 6.60 15.97 13.44
CA LEU A 50 5.22 15.57 13.66
C LEU A 50 4.33 15.89 12.44
N ARG A 51 4.53 17.06 11.81
CA ARG A 51 3.82 17.41 10.56
C ARG A 51 4.13 16.47 9.40
N GLN A 52 5.35 15.95 9.36
CA GLN A 52 5.78 14.98 8.35
C GLN A 52 5.38 13.53 8.68
N GLY A 53 4.93 13.27 9.92
CA GLY A 53 4.58 11.92 10.37
C GLY A 53 5.80 11.03 10.66
N ASN A 54 6.98 11.61 10.91
CA ASN A 54 8.16 10.87 11.35
C ASN A 54 8.13 10.71 12.88
N ALA A 55 7.61 9.59 13.36
CA ALA A 55 7.45 9.31 14.79
C ALA A 55 8.80 9.09 15.49
N GLY A 56 9.79 8.51 14.80
CA GLY A 56 11.11 8.23 15.35
C GLY A 56 11.86 9.50 15.78
N ILE A 57 11.89 10.52 14.91
CA ILE A 57 12.57 11.80 15.20
C ILE A 57 11.80 12.60 16.27
N VAL A 58 10.47 12.54 16.28
CA VAL A 58 9.65 13.16 17.33
C VAL A 58 9.95 12.56 18.70
N GLU A 59 10.03 11.22 18.79
CA GLU A 59 10.39 10.51 20.01
C GLU A 59 11.78 10.96 20.51
N PHE A 60 12.76 11.00 19.62
CA PHE A 60 14.11 11.46 19.96
C PHE A 60 14.13 12.91 20.46
N ALA A 61 13.47 13.82 19.76
CA ALA A 61 13.38 15.23 20.15
C ALA A 61 12.70 15.40 21.52
N TYR A 62 11.62 14.66 21.81
CA TYR A 62 10.90 14.73 23.08
C TYR A 62 11.70 14.15 24.25
N GLN A 63 12.47 13.09 24.01
CA GLN A 63 13.41 12.55 25.00
C GLN A 63 14.51 13.56 25.34
N ARG A 64 15.10 14.23 24.33
CA ARG A 64 16.12 15.29 24.53
C ARG A 64 15.57 16.48 25.30
N MET A 65 14.35 16.91 24.97
CA MET A 65 13.63 17.99 25.68
C MET A 65 13.14 17.60 27.07
N LYS A 66 13.21 16.31 27.44
CA LYS A 66 12.66 15.78 28.70
C LYS A 66 11.18 16.11 28.90
N SER A 67 10.41 16.20 27.80
CA SER A 67 8.97 16.45 27.84
C SER A 67 8.21 15.11 27.90
N PHE A 68 8.08 14.57 29.11
CA PHE A 68 7.51 13.23 29.32
C PHE A 68 6.01 13.17 29.05
N ASP A 69 5.27 14.26 29.27
CA ASP A 69 3.81 14.30 29.02
C ASP A 69 3.48 14.21 27.53
N ARG A 70 4.30 14.86 26.69
CA ARG A 70 4.14 14.77 25.23
C ARG A 70 4.55 13.40 24.71
N LEU A 71 5.53 12.79 25.36
CA LEU A 71 6.03 11.46 25.00
C LEU A 71 5.02 10.36 25.39
N SER A 72 4.38 10.46 26.56
CA SER A 72 3.32 9.51 26.95
C SER A 72 2.10 9.61 26.02
N PHE A 73 1.73 10.82 25.61
CA PHE A 73 0.68 11.02 24.62
C PHE A 73 1.05 10.47 23.23
N LEU A 74 2.31 10.65 22.79
CA LEU A 74 2.80 10.05 21.54
C LEU A 74 2.68 8.52 21.57
N TYR A 75 3.08 7.88 22.67
CA TYR A 75 2.98 6.41 22.80
C TYR A 75 1.55 5.90 22.86
N MET A 76 0.61 6.70 23.39
CA MET A 76 -0.81 6.39 23.31
C MET A 76 -1.28 6.37 21.85
N ILE A 77 -0.95 7.41 21.07
CA ILE A 77 -1.37 7.50 19.67
C ILE A 77 -0.71 6.43 18.80
N THR A 78 0.57 6.12 19.03
CA THR A 78 1.27 5.06 18.28
C THR A 78 0.89 3.67 18.75
N GLY A 79 0.19 3.54 19.88
CA GLY A 79 -0.21 2.25 20.44
C GLY A 79 0.90 1.45 21.11
N ASN A 80 2.07 2.04 21.38
CA ASN A 80 3.18 1.33 22.01
C ASN A 80 3.03 1.23 23.53
N LEU A 81 2.35 0.18 23.99
CA LEU A 81 2.05 -0.07 25.40
C LEU A 81 3.31 -0.39 26.24
N ASP A 82 4.32 -1.02 25.64
CA ASP A 82 5.57 -1.37 26.34
C ASP A 82 6.37 -0.14 26.75
N LYS A 83 6.53 0.81 25.82
CA LYS A 83 7.20 2.09 26.09
C LYS A 83 6.41 2.93 27.07
N LEU A 84 5.07 2.88 27.02
CA LEU A 84 4.20 3.57 27.97
C LEU A 84 4.32 2.96 29.39
N SER A 85 4.40 1.64 29.53
CA SER A 85 4.66 0.95 30.80
C SER A 85 6.02 1.33 31.40
N LYS A 86 7.06 1.44 30.55
CA LYS A 86 8.37 1.97 30.98
C LYS A 86 8.28 3.44 31.42
N MET A 87 7.49 4.26 30.73
CA MET A 87 7.26 5.66 31.11
C MET A 87 6.60 5.80 32.48
N MET A 88 5.66 4.91 32.81
CA MET A 88 5.04 4.85 34.14
C MET A 88 6.08 4.61 35.24
N LYS A 89 7.01 3.67 35.05
CA LYS A 89 8.11 3.42 35.99
C LYS A 89 9.08 4.60 36.11
N ILE A 90 9.36 5.30 35.00
CA ILE A 90 10.21 6.50 35.02
C ILE A 90 9.52 7.64 35.80
N ALA A 91 8.21 7.79 35.67
CA ALA A 91 7.43 8.77 36.40
C ALA A 91 7.39 8.45 37.91
N ASP A 92 7.40 7.16 38.28
CA ASP A 92 7.58 6.69 39.66
C ASP A 92 8.91 7.13 40.26
N VAL A 93 10.02 6.79 39.59
CA VAL A 93 11.37 7.20 40.01
C VAL A 93 11.53 8.71 40.13
N LYS A 94 10.82 9.49 39.31
CA LYS A 94 10.86 10.97 39.33
C LYS A 94 9.88 11.63 40.30
N ASN A 95 9.07 10.86 41.03
CA ASN A 95 8.01 11.35 41.91
C ASN A 95 7.00 12.30 41.22
N ASN A 96 6.74 12.13 39.91
CA ASN A 96 5.72 12.90 39.21
C ASN A 96 4.35 12.19 39.30
N VAL A 97 3.62 12.47 40.39
CA VAL A 97 2.30 11.87 40.69
C VAL A 97 1.31 12.06 39.54
N MET A 98 1.31 13.23 38.89
CA MET A 98 0.38 13.53 37.80
C MET A 98 0.71 12.74 36.52
N GLY A 99 2.01 12.67 36.17
CA GLY A 99 2.47 11.90 35.01
C GLY A 99 2.22 10.39 35.19
N GLN A 100 2.41 9.87 36.40
CA GLN A 100 2.05 8.48 36.74
C GLN A 100 0.55 8.23 36.55
N PHE A 101 -0.30 9.15 37.02
CA PHE A 101 -1.75 9.01 36.89
C PHE A 101 -2.20 9.03 35.42
N HIS A 102 -1.65 9.93 34.59
CA HIS A 102 -1.93 9.95 33.16
C HIS A 102 -1.49 8.65 32.47
N ASN A 103 -0.30 8.14 32.77
CA ASN A 103 0.17 6.89 32.18
C ASN A 103 -0.68 5.68 32.60
N ALA A 104 -1.13 5.64 33.86
CA ALA A 104 -2.04 4.61 34.35
C ALA A 104 -3.43 4.71 33.71
N LEU A 105 -3.92 5.93 33.44
CA LEU A 105 -5.14 6.16 32.65
C LEU A 105 -4.98 5.62 31.22
N TYR A 106 -3.82 5.89 30.61
CA TYR A 106 -3.50 5.47 29.26
C TYR A 106 -3.32 3.95 29.10
N LEU A 107 -2.84 3.27 30.13
CA LEU A 107 -2.76 1.81 30.16
C LEU A 107 -4.09 1.15 30.56
N GLY A 108 -5.01 1.92 31.14
CA GLY A 108 -6.23 1.37 31.76
C GLY A 108 -5.99 0.65 33.09
N ASP A 109 -4.82 0.81 33.72
CA ASP A 109 -4.50 0.16 34.99
C ASP A 109 -5.24 0.83 36.17
N VAL A 110 -6.35 0.22 36.56
CA VAL A 110 -7.20 0.71 37.66
C VAL A 110 -6.50 0.60 39.02
N GLN A 111 -5.67 -0.43 39.21
CA GLN A 111 -5.07 -0.71 40.52
C GLN A 111 -4.01 0.33 40.86
N GLU A 112 -3.15 0.66 39.90
CA GLU A 112 -2.15 1.73 40.06
C GLU A 112 -2.80 3.09 40.27
N ARG A 113 -3.90 3.42 39.55
CA ARG A 113 -4.65 4.67 39.80
C ARG A 113 -5.16 4.76 41.24
N ILE A 114 -5.69 3.66 41.80
CA ILE A 114 -6.15 3.66 43.20
C ILE A 114 -4.98 3.84 44.16
N LYS A 115 -3.84 3.17 43.93
CA LYS A 115 -2.63 3.35 44.75
C LYS A 115 -2.16 4.81 44.74
N ILE A 116 -2.12 5.44 43.56
CA ILE A 116 -1.73 6.85 43.41
C ILE A 116 -2.71 7.77 44.17
N LEU A 117 -4.02 7.53 44.07
CA LEU A 117 -5.04 8.32 44.79
C LEU A 117 -4.95 8.18 46.31
N VAL A 118 -4.60 6.98 46.79
CA VAL A 118 -4.35 6.73 48.22
C VAL A 118 -3.09 7.47 48.68
N ASN A 119 -2.01 7.38 47.91
CA ASN A 119 -0.75 8.08 48.19
C ASN A 119 -0.91 9.60 48.20
N ALA A 120 -1.81 10.14 47.36
CA ALA A 120 -2.16 11.56 47.31
C ALA A 120 -3.13 12.01 48.44
N GLY A 121 -3.65 11.07 49.25
CA GLY A 121 -4.59 11.37 50.35
C GLY A 121 -6.06 11.54 49.91
N HIS A 122 -6.39 11.32 48.64
CA HIS A 122 -7.76 11.40 48.12
C HIS A 122 -8.52 10.08 48.31
N LEU A 123 -8.70 9.68 49.58
CA LEU A 123 -9.39 8.45 49.97
C LEU A 123 -10.85 8.36 49.44
N PRO A 124 -11.65 9.45 49.43
CA PRO A 124 -12.98 9.43 48.83
C PRO A 124 -13.00 9.00 47.38
N LEU A 125 -12.09 9.55 46.57
CA LEU A 125 -12.00 9.27 45.14
C LEU A 125 -11.42 7.88 44.88
N ALA A 126 -10.46 7.44 45.70
CA ALA A 126 -9.95 6.07 45.65
C ALA A 126 -11.07 5.04 45.92
N TYR A 127 -11.91 5.30 46.93
CA TYR A 127 -13.04 4.43 47.28
C TYR A 127 -14.11 4.40 46.18
N THR A 128 -14.49 5.56 45.62
CA THR A 128 -15.45 5.59 44.50
C THR A 128 -14.92 4.82 43.31
N THR A 129 -13.64 5.00 42.96
CA THR A 129 -13.00 4.34 41.82
C THR A 129 -12.95 2.83 42.04
N ALA A 130 -12.59 2.37 43.24
CA ALA A 130 -12.60 0.95 43.58
C ALA A 130 -14.01 0.34 43.48
N MET A 131 -15.05 1.05 43.95
CA MET A 131 -16.43 0.58 43.87
C MET A 131 -16.99 0.59 42.43
N THR A 132 -16.69 1.62 41.63
CA THR A 132 -17.15 1.69 40.23
C THR A 132 -16.49 0.62 39.35
N HIS A 133 -15.26 0.20 39.67
CA HIS A 133 -14.53 -0.84 38.94
C HIS A 133 -14.67 -2.25 39.55
N GLY A 134 -15.51 -2.45 40.57
CA GLY A 134 -15.79 -3.77 41.16
C GLY A 134 -14.68 -4.34 42.05
N LEU A 135 -13.67 -3.55 42.43
CA LEU A 135 -12.55 -3.95 43.29
C LEU A 135 -12.96 -3.90 44.77
N ASN A 136 -13.87 -4.79 45.16
CA ASN A 136 -14.51 -4.83 46.48
C ASN A 136 -13.52 -5.00 47.65
N ASP A 137 -12.41 -5.70 47.45
CA ASP A 137 -11.43 -5.97 48.51
C ASP A 137 -10.62 -4.73 48.88
N ILE A 138 -10.25 -3.92 47.90
CA ILE A 138 -9.57 -2.63 48.11
C ILE A 138 -10.57 -1.62 48.67
N ALA A 139 -11.80 -1.63 48.18
CA ALA A 139 -12.84 -0.73 48.65
C ALA A 139 -13.21 -0.98 50.14
N LYS A 140 -13.24 -2.24 50.59
CA LYS A 140 -13.43 -2.59 52.02
C LYS A 140 -12.33 -2.02 52.90
N LYS A 141 -11.07 -2.01 52.44
CA LYS A 141 -9.92 -1.44 53.18
C LYS A 141 -9.99 0.09 53.30
N LEU A 142 -10.63 0.76 52.34
CA LEU A 142 -10.73 2.23 52.27
C LEU A 142 -11.99 2.81 52.92
N LYS A 143 -12.91 1.95 53.40
CA LYS A 143 -14.26 2.30 53.88
C LYS A 143 -14.28 3.18 55.14
N GLY A 144 -13.14 3.39 55.80
CA GLY A 144 -13.03 4.11 57.07
C GLY A 144 -13.15 5.64 57.01
N SER A 145 -13.15 6.28 55.83
CA SER A 145 -12.90 7.74 55.73
C SER A 145 -13.78 8.54 54.74
N VAL A 146 -14.98 8.09 54.36
CA VAL A 146 -15.76 8.78 53.30
C VAL A 146 -17.28 8.86 53.55
N PRO A 147 -17.93 10.03 53.33
CA PRO A 147 -19.39 10.18 53.40
C PRO A 147 -20.13 9.47 52.26
N TYR A 148 -21.42 9.21 52.49
CA TYR A 148 -22.37 8.54 51.58
C TYR A 148 -22.29 9.03 50.12
N LEU A 149 -22.20 8.09 49.17
CA LEU A 149 -22.19 8.36 47.73
C LEU A 149 -23.59 8.21 47.14
N PRO A 150 -23.98 9.06 46.16
CA PRO A 150 -25.24 8.93 45.46
C PRO A 150 -25.22 7.66 44.58
N ILE A 151 -26.20 6.79 44.81
CA ILE A 151 -26.38 5.52 44.11
C ILE A 151 -26.92 5.78 42.69
N ARG A 152 -26.33 5.06 41.72
CA ARG A 152 -26.66 4.90 40.29
C ARG A 152 -26.30 6.04 39.34
N ARG A 153 -25.29 5.75 38.50
CA ARG A 153 -25.47 5.53 37.05
C ARG A 153 -24.61 4.32 36.67
N SER A 154 -25.06 3.51 35.71
CA SER A 154 -24.29 2.41 35.13
C SER A 154 -22.92 2.94 34.69
N ALA A 155 -21.90 2.71 35.51
CA ALA A 155 -20.55 3.17 35.21
C ALA A 155 -20.04 2.36 34.02
N SER A 156 -19.86 3.00 32.87
CA SER A 156 -19.19 2.40 31.73
C SER A 156 -17.69 2.41 31.96
N PHE A 157 -17.02 1.33 31.56
CA PHE A 157 -15.57 1.24 31.63
C PHE A 157 -14.96 2.25 30.65
N LEU A 158 -14.29 3.27 31.18
CA LEU A 158 -13.39 4.10 30.37
C LEU A 158 -12.05 3.37 30.27
N ILE A 159 -11.96 2.44 29.32
CA ILE A 159 -10.73 1.75 28.96
C ILE A 159 -10.32 2.33 27.60
N PRO A 160 -9.08 2.78 27.41
CA PRO A 160 -8.62 3.16 26.09
C PRO A 160 -8.70 1.94 25.16
N PRO A 161 -9.16 2.11 23.91
CA PRO A 161 -9.25 0.99 22.98
C PRO A 161 -7.86 0.35 22.83
N THR A 162 -7.80 -0.98 22.88
CA THR A 162 -6.57 -1.72 22.63
C THR A 162 -6.10 -1.43 21.20
N PRO A 163 -4.86 -0.92 21.02
CA PRO A 163 -4.36 -0.59 19.70
C PRO A 163 -4.24 -1.85 18.86
N VAL A 164 -4.95 -1.90 17.73
CA VAL A 164 -4.91 -3.02 16.77
C VAL A 164 -3.65 -2.93 15.89
N LEU A 165 -3.16 -1.71 15.65
CA LEU A 165 -1.99 -1.43 14.84
C LEU A 165 -1.01 -0.57 15.63
N HIS A 166 0.27 -0.94 15.60
CA HIS A 166 1.36 -0.13 16.13
C HIS A 166 1.77 0.87 15.04
N GLY A 167 1.59 2.16 15.30
CA GLY A 167 1.93 3.23 14.36
C GLY A 167 3.44 3.35 14.18
N GLY A 168 3.93 3.01 12.98
CA GLY A 168 5.27 3.37 12.51
C GLY A 168 5.32 4.77 11.90
N ASP A 169 6.44 5.12 11.28
CA ASP A 169 6.53 6.34 10.49
C ASP A 169 5.48 6.30 9.36
N TRP A 170 4.70 7.38 9.22
CA TRP A 170 3.81 7.55 8.08
C TRP A 170 4.64 7.50 6.79
N PRO A 171 4.14 6.97 5.65
CA PRO A 171 4.91 6.90 4.41
C PRO A 171 5.54 8.24 4.07
N LEU A 172 6.86 8.32 4.30
CA LEU A 172 7.62 9.53 4.09
C LEU A 172 7.81 9.71 2.58
N LEU A 173 7.65 10.94 2.11
CA LEU A 173 8.10 11.30 0.78
C LEU A 173 9.59 10.95 0.72
N ARG A 174 9.97 10.10 -0.24
CA ARG A 174 11.37 9.78 -0.50
C ARG A 174 12.02 11.05 -1.03
N VAL A 175 12.52 11.90 -0.12
CA VAL A 175 13.37 13.03 -0.47
C VAL A 175 14.61 12.41 -1.08
N VAL A 176 14.68 12.44 -2.41
CA VAL A 176 15.83 11.95 -3.15
C VAL A 176 16.99 12.81 -2.69
N LYS A 177 18.00 12.21 -2.06
CA LYS A 177 19.27 12.89 -1.82
C LYS A 177 19.68 13.58 -3.11
N GLY A 178 19.74 14.90 -3.10
CA GLY A 178 19.96 15.69 -4.30
C GLY A 178 21.24 15.24 -5.00
N ILE A 179 21.26 15.31 -6.33
CA ILE A 179 22.39 14.93 -7.19
C ILE A 179 23.73 15.57 -6.76
N PHE A 180 23.68 16.64 -5.96
CA PHE A 180 24.84 17.36 -5.43
C PHE A 180 25.48 16.73 -4.18
N GLU A 181 24.84 15.77 -3.51
CA GLU A 181 25.36 15.18 -2.27
C GLU A 181 26.39 14.05 -2.52
N GLY A 182 26.37 13.40 -3.69
CA GLY A 182 27.29 12.30 -4.01
C GLY A 182 28.61 12.70 -4.69
N GLY A 183 28.79 13.98 -5.06
CA GLY A 183 29.84 14.40 -5.99
C GLY A 183 31.10 15.00 -5.38
N LEU A 184 31.08 15.44 -4.12
CA LEU A 184 32.14 16.28 -3.55
C LEU A 184 32.81 15.74 -2.28
N ASP A 185 32.22 14.73 -1.63
CA ASP A 185 32.79 14.16 -0.39
C ASP A 185 33.91 13.13 -0.63
N ASN A 186 34.25 12.85 -1.89
CA ASN A 186 35.30 11.89 -2.26
C ASN A 186 36.71 12.50 -2.41
N ALA A 187 36.89 13.77 -2.03
CA ALA A 187 38.18 14.47 -2.12
C ALA A 187 38.61 15.03 -0.76
N GLY A 188 39.05 14.13 0.13
CA GLY A 188 39.94 14.51 1.23
C GLY A 188 39.42 14.20 2.62
N LYS A 189 39.58 12.94 3.04
CA LYS A 189 40.01 12.56 4.40
C LYS A 189 40.30 11.06 4.43
N GLY A 190 41.58 10.73 4.27
CA GLY A 190 42.13 9.49 4.79
C GLY A 190 42.64 9.73 6.21
N ALA A 191 42.49 8.70 7.04
CA ALA A 191 43.07 8.44 8.36
C ALA A 191 42.10 8.43 9.56
N ASN A 192 42.04 7.21 10.12
CA ASN A 192 41.69 6.75 11.47
C ASN A 192 40.23 6.51 11.85
N GLU A 193 39.82 5.27 11.55
CA GLU A 193 39.50 4.21 12.53
C GLU A 193 39.79 4.57 13.99
N ASP A 194 38.73 4.59 14.80
CA ASP A 194 38.63 3.94 16.12
C ASP A 194 37.29 4.37 16.74
N TYR A 195 36.29 3.49 16.70
CA TYR A 195 35.29 3.30 17.75
C TYR A 195 34.56 1.98 17.46
N ASP A 196 35.10 0.91 18.04
CA ASP A 196 34.47 -0.40 18.16
C ASP A 196 33.26 -0.36 19.10
N ASP A 197 32.27 -1.16 18.70
CA ASP A 197 31.35 -2.00 19.47
C ASP A 197 30.49 -1.45 20.62
N ALA A 198 29.18 -1.65 20.43
CA ALA A 198 28.16 -2.15 21.38
C ALA A 198 26.77 -1.62 20.92
N VAL A 199 25.73 -2.39 20.61
CA VAL A 199 25.44 -3.82 20.78
C VAL A 199 24.38 -4.19 19.75
N ASP A 200 24.60 -5.32 19.12
CA ASP A 200 23.68 -6.15 18.37
C ASP A 200 22.34 -6.39 19.09
N ALA A 201 21.23 -6.29 18.37
CA ALA A 201 19.96 -6.88 18.77
C ALA A 201 19.10 -7.12 17.52
N HIS A 202 19.49 -8.18 16.81
CA HIS A 202 18.60 -9.02 16.03
C HIS A 202 17.22 -9.17 16.71
N TRP A 203 16.15 -8.91 15.97
CA TRP A 203 14.86 -9.53 16.23
C TRP A 203 14.53 -10.40 15.02
N GLY A 204 14.99 -11.65 15.11
CA GLY A 204 14.67 -12.71 14.18
C GLY A 204 13.18 -13.06 14.22
N GLU A 205 12.77 -13.67 13.11
CA GLU A 205 11.45 -14.16 12.73
C GLU A 205 10.82 -15.09 13.78
N ASP A 206 9.48 -15.11 13.88
CA ASP A 206 8.68 -16.21 13.32
C ASP A 206 7.17 -15.94 13.45
N LEU A 207 6.45 -16.49 12.46
CA LEU A 207 5.01 -16.42 12.20
C LEU A 207 4.15 -17.06 13.30
N ASP A 208 2.87 -16.66 13.39
CA ASP A 208 1.77 -17.60 13.20
C ASP A 208 0.45 -16.89 12.86
N ILE A 209 -0.11 -17.34 11.75
CA ILE A 209 -1.47 -17.04 11.25
C ILE A 209 -2.42 -17.95 12.01
N VAL A 210 -3.53 -17.40 12.51
CA VAL A 210 -4.72 -18.18 12.85
C VAL A 210 -5.91 -17.51 12.17
N ASP A 211 -6.45 -18.23 11.19
CA ASP A 211 -7.76 -17.99 10.59
C ASP A 211 -8.84 -18.10 11.67
N ASP A 212 -9.84 -17.21 11.63
CA ASP A 212 -11.19 -17.60 12.05
C ASP A 212 -12.24 -16.78 11.33
N GLU A 213 -13.29 -17.51 10.99
CA GLU A 213 -14.28 -17.30 9.95
C GLU A 213 -15.38 -16.27 10.30
N GLU A 214 -15.82 -15.60 9.23
CA GLU A 214 -17.15 -15.10 8.87
C GLU A 214 -18.31 -15.23 9.88
N ALA A 215 -19.04 -14.12 10.10
CA ALA A 215 -20.49 -14.15 10.27
C ALA A 215 -21.14 -12.83 9.79
N PRO A 216 -22.42 -12.86 9.37
CA PRO A 216 -23.00 -11.96 8.37
C PRO A 216 -23.89 -10.89 8.98
N GLU A 217 -23.97 -9.72 8.35
CA GLU A 217 -25.16 -8.87 8.46
C GLU A 217 -25.52 -8.30 7.09
N GLU A 218 -26.58 -8.87 6.51
CA GLU A 218 -27.39 -8.26 5.49
C GLU A 218 -28.14 -7.06 6.07
N ASN A 219 -28.13 -5.96 5.31
CA ASN A 219 -29.16 -4.92 5.14
C ASN A 219 -28.58 -3.51 5.28
N GLU A 220 -28.13 -2.93 4.17
CA GLU A 220 -28.69 -1.65 3.71
C GLU A 220 -28.32 -1.40 2.24
N ASP A 221 -29.35 -1.17 1.46
CA ASP A 221 -29.37 -1.27 0.01
C ASP A 221 -28.94 0.06 -0.64
N ARG A 222 -28.21 -0.04 -1.76
CA ARG A 222 -28.16 0.93 -2.89
C ARG A 222 -27.41 2.26 -2.68
N ALA A 223 -26.11 2.25 -2.99
CA ALA A 223 -25.51 3.00 -4.10
C ALA A 223 -23.99 2.73 -4.15
N ALA A 224 -23.49 2.29 -5.31
CA ALA A 224 -22.08 1.97 -5.61
C ALA A 224 -21.48 0.73 -4.91
N GLY A 225 -21.89 -0.46 -5.37
CA GLY A 225 -21.25 -1.73 -4.95
C GLY A 225 -21.83 -3.00 -5.58
N ASN A 226 -22.65 -2.88 -6.64
CA ASN A 226 -23.37 -4.03 -7.18
C ASN A 226 -22.47 -4.84 -8.14
N PHE A 227 -21.55 -5.62 -7.54
CA PHE A 227 -20.61 -6.47 -8.28
C PHE A 227 -21.34 -7.41 -9.23
N ASP A 228 -22.54 -7.88 -8.89
CA ASP A 228 -23.34 -8.76 -9.75
C ASP A 228 -23.68 -8.11 -11.09
N THR A 229 -24.12 -6.85 -11.07
CA THR A 229 -24.39 -6.11 -12.32
C THR A 229 -23.12 -5.83 -13.11
N ALA A 230 -22.01 -5.50 -12.46
CA ALA A 230 -20.73 -5.29 -13.12
C ALA A 230 -20.18 -6.58 -13.75
N MET A 231 -20.34 -7.70 -13.05
CA MET A 231 -19.96 -9.03 -13.53
C MET A 231 -20.83 -9.47 -14.71
N GLN A 232 -22.14 -9.18 -14.67
CA GLN A 232 -23.04 -9.43 -15.80
C GLN A 232 -22.64 -8.61 -17.02
N LEU A 233 -22.35 -7.31 -16.86
CA LEU A 233 -21.88 -6.46 -17.97
C LEU A 233 -20.57 -6.96 -18.57
N LEU A 234 -19.60 -7.37 -17.74
CA LEU A 234 -18.35 -7.97 -18.24
C LEU A 234 -18.58 -9.33 -18.90
N SER A 235 -19.56 -10.11 -18.44
CA SER A 235 -19.92 -11.37 -19.07
C SER A 235 -20.57 -11.15 -20.44
N ASP A 236 -21.39 -10.12 -20.60
CA ASP A 236 -22.06 -9.80 -21.88
C ASP A 236 -21.11 -9.12 -22.88
N GLN A 237 -20.17 -8.30 -22.40
CA GLN A 237 -19.23 -7.56 -23.24
C GLN A 237 -18.06 -8.43 -23.74
N LEU A 238 -17.49 -9.23 -22.84
CA LEU A 238 -16.22 -9.93 -23.07
C LEU A 238 -16.36 -11.45 -23.00
N ALA A 239 -17.55 -11.98 -22.72
CA ALA A 239 -17.81 -13.39 -22.48
C ALA A 239 -16.90 -13.98 -21.38
N THR A 240 -16.68 -13.20 -20.33
CA THR A 240 -15.93 -13.65 -19.16
C THR A 240 -16.72 -14.69 -18.38
N ARG A 241 -16.14 -15.88 -18.19
CA ARG A 241 -16.69 -16.91 -17.30
C ARG A 241 -15.84 -17.15 -16.06
N ASN A 242 -14.57 -16.77 -16.11
CA ASN A 242 -13.65 -16.88 -14.98
C ASN A 242 -13.36 -15.50 -14.41
N LEU A 243 -13.99 -15.20 -13.27
CA LEU A 243 -13.91 -13.92 -12.58
C LEU A 243 -12.92 -13.96 -11.41
N THR A 244 -12.38 -15.14 -11.06
CA THR A 244 -11.40 -15.33 -9.98
C THR A 244 -10.21 -14.35 -10.06
N PRO A 245 -9.56 -14.13 -11.22
CA PRO A 245 -8.43 -13.19 -11.28
C PRO A 245 -8.83 -11.72 -11.17
N LEU A 246 -10.11 -11.37 -11.36
CA LEU A 246 -10.59 -9.99 -11.23
C LEU A 246 -10.98 -9.64 -9.79
N LYS A 247 -11.15 -10.62 -8.90
CA LYS A 247 -11.63 -10.40 -7.52
C LYS A 247 -10.80 -9.36 -6.76
N SER A 248 -9.47 -9.44 -6.83
CA SER A 248 -8.59 -8.46 -6.17
C SER A 248 -8.77 -7.06 -6.76
N LEU A 249 -8.87 -6.94 -8.09
CA LEU A 249 -9.05 -5.67 -8.77
C LEU A 249 -10.40 -5.03 -8.45
N PHE A 250 -11.45 -5.83 -8.27
CA PHE A 250 -12.77 -5.35 -7.84
C PHE A 250 -12.77 -4.84 -6.40
N ILE A 251 -12.07 -5.54 -5.50
CA ILE A 251 -11.90 -5.08 -4.11
C ILE A 251 -11.12 -3.78 -4.08
N ASP A 252 -10.01 -3.70 -4.81
CA ASP A 252 -9.18 -2.49 -4.91
C ASP A 252 -10.00 -1.31 -5.47
N LEU A 253 -10.84 -1.56 -6.48
CA LEU A 253 -11.70 -0.55 -7.07
C LEU A 253 -12.76 -0.05 -6.07
N ASN A 254 -13.39 -0.96 -5.32
CA ASN A 254 -14.40 -0.60 -4.32
C ASN A 254 -13.79 0.14 -3.12
N MET A 255 -12.62 -0.30 -2.67
CA MET A 255 -11.87 0.40 -1.61
C MET A 255 -11.40 1.78 -2.07
N GLY A 256 -11.01 1.92 -3.33
CA GLY A 256 -10.55 3.18 -3.91
C GLY A 256 -11.69 4.15 -4.28
N SER A 257 -12.92 3.67 -4.47
CA SER A 257 -14.06 4.52 -4.83
C SER A 257 -14.75 5.19 -3.64
N HIS A 258 -14.54 4.70 -2.42
CA HIS A 258 -15.22 5.17 -1.22
C HIS A 258 -14.26 5.82 -0.24
N THR A 259 -14.63 7.00 0.25
CA THR A 259 -13.96 7.64 1.40
C THR A 259 -14.83 7.51 2.63
N TYR A 260 -14.17 7.39 3.77
CA TYR A 260 -14.82 7.22 5.05
C TYR A 260 -14.53 8.44 5.92
N LEU A 261 -15.57 9.16 6.33
CA LEU A 261 -15.46 10.34 7.17
C LEU A 261 -16.11 10.08 8.53
N CYS A 262 -15.31 10.24 9.59
CA CYS A 262 -15.81 10.18 10.96
C CYS A 262 -16.22 11.58 11.40
N ALA A 263 -17.53 11.85 11.48
CA ALA A 263 -18.05 13.15 11.90
C ALA A 263 -17.91 13.36 13.42
N PHE A 264 -18.24 12.33 14.21
CA PHE A 264 -18.17 12.38 15.68
C PHE A 264 -17.68 11.04 16.25
N PRO A 265 -16.94 11.02 17.38
CA PRO A 265 -16.43 9.79 17.99
C PRO A 265 -17.51 8.76 18.37
N SER A 266 -18.77 9.18 18.49
CA SER A 266 -19.92 8.33 18.85
C SER A 266 -20.91 8.13 17.69
N ALA A 267 -20.63 8.66 16.50
CA ALA A 267 -21.49 8.52 15.32
C ALA A 267 -20.93 7.45 14.37
N PRO A 268 -21.79 6.76 13.60
CA PRO A 268 -21.33 5.82 12.59
C PRO A 268 -20.51 6.53 11.51
N LEU A 269 -19.63 5.75 10.89
CA LEU A 269 -18.75 6.19 9.81
C LEU A 269 -19.58 6.57 8.58
N LEU A 270 -19.40 7.78 8.06
CA LEU A 270 -20.08 8.23 6.85
C LEU A 270 -19.27 7.83 5.62
N THR A 271 -19.89 7.11 4.69
CA THR A 271 -19.29 6.72 3.42
C THR A 271 -19.64 7.73 2.33
N PHE A 272 -18.63 8.28 1.67
CA PHE A 272 -18.79 9.20 0.54
C PHE A 272 -18.09 8.64 -0.71
N PRO A 273 -18.79 8.47 -1.84
CA PRO A 273 -18.14 8.08 -3.09
C PRO A 273 -17.25 9.21 -3.59
N ILE A 274 -16.06 8.87 -4.07
CA ILE A 274 -15.13 9.84 -4.66
C ILE A 274 -15.56 10.09 -6.11
N GLU A 275 -15.85 11.34 -6.44
CA GLU A 275 -16.29 11.75 -7.77
C GLU A 275 -15.15 12.42 -8.56
N LYS A 276 -15.15 12.20 -9.88
CA LYS A 276 -14.25 12.82 -10.85
C LYS A 276 -14.83 14.20 -11.23
N GLY A 277 -14.39 15.23 -10.52
CA GLY A 277 -14.74 16.62 -10.80
C GLY A 277 -15.92 17.14 -9.96
N TRP A 278 -16.28 18.41 -10.18
CA TRP A 278 -17.31 19.14 -9.42
C TRP A 278 -18.58 19.39 -10.26
N SER A 279 -18.80 18.63 -11.35
CA SER A 279 -19.92 18.82 -12.27
C SER A 279 -21.14 17.96 -11.92
N GLU A 280 -22.33 18.37 -12.37
CA GLU A 280 -23.62 17.68 -12.11
C GLU A 280 -23.70 16.23 -12.62
N SER A 281 -22.74 15.79 -13.43
CA SER A 281 -22.59 14.41 -13.91
C SER A 281 -21.43 13.72 -13.20
N ALA A 282 -21.58 13.56 -11.89
CA ALA A 282 -20.62 12.89 -11.03
C ALA A 282 -20.33 11.46 -11.52
N ARG A 283 -19.07 11.20 -11.89
CA ARG A 283 -18.56 9.87 -12.22
C ARG A 283 -17.60 9.42 -11.13
N PRO A 284 -17.52 8.13 -10.77
CA PRO A 284 -16.56 7.67 -9.76
C PRO A 284 -15.11 7.94 -10.19
N ALA A 285 -14.24 8.18 -9.22
CA ALA A 285 -12.81 8.37 -9.45
C ALA A 285 -12.16 7.12 -10.04
N LEU A 286 -11.27 7.33 -11.01
CA LEU A 286 -10.57 6.25 -11.71
C LEU A 286 -9.37 5.79 -10.89
N VAL A 287 -9.45 4.57 -10.34
CA VAL A 287 -8.34 3.93 -9.62
C VAL A 287 -7.24 3.49 -10.60
N PHE A 288 -7.64 3.02 -11.79
CA PHE A 288 -6.74 2.54 -12.83
C PHE A 288 -6.60 3.56 -13.95
N ASN A 289 -5.39 4.13 -14.07
CA ASN A 289 -5.08 5.11 -15.09
C ASN A 289 -4.39 4.46 -16.30
N PHE A 290 -4.72 4.94 -17.51
CA PHE A 290 -4.10 4.47 -18.74
C PHE A 290 -2.58 4.70 -18.78
N SER A 291 -2.09 5.78 -18.15
CA SER A 291 -0.65 6.03 -18.00
C SER A 291 0.07 4.90 -17.23
N GLN A 292 -0.55 4.38 -16.16
CA GLN A 292 0.01 3.28 -15.37
C GLN A 292 0.09 1.98 -16.20
N LEU A 293 -0.88 1.74 -17.08
CA LEU A 293 -0.83 0.60 -18.01
C LEU A 293 0.33 0.73 -19.00
N LYS A 294 0.56 1.92 -19.56
CA LYS A 294 1.71 2.20 -20.44
C LYS A 294 3.05 1.96 -19.72
N GLU A 295 3.15 2.34 -18.45
CA GLU A 295 4.34 2.08 -17.63
C GLU A 295 4.54 0.59 -17.34
N LYS A 296 3.47 -0.13 -16.96
CA LYS A 296 3.50 -1.59 -16.78
C LYS A 296 3.92 -2.31 -18.06
N LEU A 297 3.47 -1.85 -19.23
CA LEU A 297 3.88 -2.40 -20.52
C LEU A 297 5.39 -2.22 -20.75
N LYS A 298 5.92 -1.02 -20.54
CA LYS A 298 7.37 -0.75 -20.65
C LYS A 298 8.18 -1.62 -19.67
N ALA A 299 7.71 -1.78 -18.44
CA ALA A 299 8.33 -2.64 -17.44
C ALA A 299 8.33 -4.12 -17.89
N GLY A 300 7.20 -4.62 -18.40
CA GLY A 300 7.09 -5.98 -18.95
C GLY A 300 8.04 -6.22 -20.13
N MET A 301 8.20 -5.23 -21.01
CA MET A 301 9.16 -5.29 -22.12
C MET A 301 10.62 -5.28 -21.63
N LYS A 302 10.94 -4.57 -20.55
CA LYS A 302 12.27 -4.61 -19.92
C LYS A 302 12.55 -5.94 -19.21
N ALA A 303 11.57 -6.48 -18.48
CA ALA A 303 11.68 -7.81 -17.85
C ALA A 303 11.90 -8.91 -18.91
N THR A 304 11.32 -8.72 -20.09
CA THR A 304 11.53 -9.58 -21.25
C THR A 304 12.96 -9.55 -21.76
N THR A 305 13.51 -8.37 -22.01
CA THR A 305 14.86 -8.23 -22.57
C THR A 305 15.94 -8.70 -21.60
N THR A 306 15.65 -8.64 -20.30
CA THR A 306 16.50 -9.14 -19.22
C THR A 306 16.34 -10.64 -18.95
N GLY A 307 15.41 -11.33 -19.62
CA GLY A 307 15.21 -12.78 -19.49
C GLY A 307 14.37 -13.22 -18.29
N LYS A 308 13.78 -12.28 -17.53
CA LYS A 308 12.86 -12.58 -16.41
C LYS A 308 11.44 -12.83 -16.92
N PHE A 309 11.23 -13.98 -17.57
CA PHE A 309 9.97 -14.25 -18.27
C PHE A 309 8.78 -14.47 -17.34
N THR A 310 8.97 -15.08 -16.17
CA THR A 310 7.89 -15.31 -15.19
C THR A 310 7.29 -13.99 -14.70
N GLU A 311 8.16 -13.04 -14.34
CA GLU A 311 7.78 -11.68 -13.93
C GLU A 311 7.10 -10.93 -15.08
N ALA A 312 7.67 -11.01 -16.30
CA ALA A 312 7.09 -10.37 -17.49
C ALA A 312 5.68 -10.92 -17.80
N LEU A 313 5.48 -12.23 -17.76
CA LEU A 313 4.18 -12.88 -18.00
C LEU A 313 3.15 -12.46 -16.94
N GLY A 314 3.56 -12.33 -15.67
CA GLY A 314 2.71 -11.79 -14.60
C GLY A 314 2.26 -10.35 -14.87
N LEU A 315 3.18 -9.49 -15.31
CA LEU A 315 2.87 -8.10 -15.68
C LEU A 315 1.91 -8.02 -16.87
N PHE A 316 2.15 -8.81 -17.92
CA PHE A 316 1.29 -8.87 -19.11
C PHE A 316 -0.11 -9.40 -18.79
N ARG A 317 -0.21 -10.43 -17.96
CA ARG A 317 -1.50 -10.94 -17.46
C ARG A 317 -2.24 -9.87 -16.65
N GLY A 318 -1.53 -9.19 -15.74
CA GLY A 318 -2.10 -8.09 -14.97
C GLY A 318 -2.63 -6.95 -15.84
N ILE A 319 -1.95 -6.62 -16.94
CA ILE A 319 -2.42 -5.63 -17.91
C ILE A 319 -3.74 -6.08 -18.55
N LEU A 320 -3.81 -7.32 -19.08
CA LEU A 320 -5.04 -7.87 -19.67
C LEU A 320 -6.20 -7.92 -18.66
N HIS A 321 -5.93 -8.05 -17.36
CA HIS A 321 -6.98 -8.06 -16.33
C HIS A 321 -7.42 -6.67 -15.92
N THR A 322 -6.54 -5.66 -16.06
CA THR A 322 -6.84 -4.27 -15.69
C THR A 322 -7.58 -3.53 -16.80
N ILE A 323 -7.33 -3.85 -18.07
CA ILE A 323 -7.93 -3.15 -19.22
C ILE A 323 -9.47 -3.08 -19.18
N PRO A 324 -10.23 -4.15 -18.85
CA PRO A 324 -11.69 -4.07 -18.76
C PRO A 324 -12.22 -3.08 -17.71
N LEU A 325 -11.37 -2.71 -16.75
CA LEU A 325 -11.71 -1.78 -15.65
C LEU A 325 -11.20 -0.35 -15.91
N THR A 326 -10.44 -0.12 -16.98
CA THR A 326 -9.98 1.22 -17.34
C THR A 326 -11.00 1.97 -18.17
N VAL A 327 -11.25 3.23 -17.79
CA VAL A 327 -12.11 4.14 -18.54
C VAL A 327 -11.26 5.18 -19.26
N VAL A 328 -11.57 5.40 -20.52
CA VAL A 328 -10.81 6.19 -21.47
C VAL A 328 -11.72 7.27 -22.08
N GLU A 329 -11.20 8.47 -22.35
CA GLU A 329 -12.05 9.59 -22.79
C GLU A 329 -12.15 9.68 -24.32
N SER A 330 -11.06 9.40 -25.04
CA SER A 330 -11.00 9.55 -26.50
C SER A 330 -11.08 8.20 -27.24
N ILE A 331 -11.56 8.24 -28.49
CA ILE A 331 -11.56 7.07 -29.39
C ILE A 331 -10.14 6.68 -29.80
N GLU A 332 -9.23 7.65 -29.91
CA GLU A 332 -7.80 7.41 -30.21
C GLU A 332 -7.15 6.55 -29.13
N GLU A 333 -7.40 6.87 -27.86
CA GLU A 333 -6.91 6.07 -26.73
C GLU A 333 -7.55 4.67 -26.70
N VAL A 334 -8.79 4.48 -27.18
CA VAL A 334 -9.40 3.16 -27.33
C VAL A 334 -8.63 2.31 -28.34
N ASP A 335 -8.22 2.89 -29.46
CA ASP A 335 -7.44 2.17 -30.46
C ASP A 335 -6.03 1.83 -29.95
N GLU A 336 -5.40 2.73 -29.18
CA GLU A 336 -4.16 2.41 -28.46
C GLU A 336 -4.33 1.25 -27.45
N VAL A 337 -5.46 1.18 -26.74
CA VAL A 337 -5.77 0.06 -25.83
C VAL A 337 -5.90 -1.25 -26.61
N LYS A 338 -6.56 -1.25 -27.78
CA LYS A 338 -6.66 -2.44 -28.64
C LYS A 338 -5.29 -2.88 -29.15
N GLU A 339 -4.45 -1.93 -29.58
CA GLU A 339 -3.06 -2.22 -29.95
C GLU A 339 -2.25 -2.77 -28.77
N MET A 340 -2.49 -2.26 -27.56
CA MET A 340 -1.87 -2.78 -26.34
C MET A 340 -2.28 -4.25 -26.10
N ILE A 341 -3.54 -4.63 -26.31
CA ILE A 341 -3.98 -6.03 -26.20
C ILE A 341 -3.25 -6.90 -27.22
N ILE A 342 -3.09 -6.43 -28.47
CA ILE A 342 -2.40 -7.17 -29.53
C ILE A 342 -0.91 -7.33 -29.20
N THR A 343 -0.23 -6.27 -28.78
CA THR A 343 1.20 -6.37 -28.41
C THR A 343 1.39 -7.32 -27.23
N VAL A 344 0.55 -7.22 -26.19
CA VAL A 344 0.64 -8.08 -25.01
C VAL A 344 0.36 -9.55 -25.34
N LYS A 345 -0.64 -9.86 -26.18
CA LYS A 345 -0.95 -11.24 -26.56
C LYS A 345 0.17 -11.89 -27.36
N ASP A 346 0.72 -11.19 -28.34
CA ASP A 346 1.75 -11.74 -29.24
C ASP A 346 3.05 -11.99 -28.48
N VAL A 347 3.38 -11.06 -27.57
CA VAL A 347 4.56 -11.14 -26.71
C VAL A 347 4.43 -12.25 -25.66
N LYS A 348 3.22 -12.54 -25.17
CA LYS A 348 2.94 -13.67 -24.27
C LYS A 348 3.07 -15.01 -25.00
N LEU A 349 2.40 -15.15 -26.14
CA LEU A 349 2.38 -16.37 -26.97
C LEU A 349 3.78 -16.78 -27.46
N CYS A 350 4.54 -15.84 -28.01
CA CYS A 350 5.88 -16.12 -28.51
C CYS A 350 6.80 -16.67 -27.41
N LYS A 351 6.66 -16.21 -26.16
CA LYS A 351 7.61 -16.54 -25.09
C LYS A 351 7.29 -17.79 -24.33
N GLU A 352 6.01 -18.11 -24.16
CA GLU A 352 5.62 -19.42 -23.64
C GLU A 352 6.16 -20.54 -24.54
N ALA A 353 6.17 -20.33 -25.87
CA ALA A 353 6.78 -21.25 -26.84
C ALA A 353 8.33 -21.24 -26.82
N LEU A 354 8.96 -20.13 -26.42
CA LEU A 354 10.42 -19.94 -26.46
C LEU A 354 11.16 -20.17 -25.13
N ARG A 355 10.44 -20.58 -24.07
CA ARG A 355 10.93 -20.69 -22.68
C ARG A 355 12.24 -21.48 -22.54
N ASP A 356 12.50 -22.44 -23.43
CA ASP A 356 13.64 -23.37 -23.32
C ASP A 356 14.74 -23.21 -24.40
N GLN A 357 14.53 -22.40 -25.46
CA GLN A 357 15.33 -22.53 -26.70
C GLN A 357 16.18 -21.32 -27.09
N MET A 358 15.93 -20.11 -26.56
CA MET A 358 16.61 -18.90 -27.07
C MET A 358 18.10 -18.81 -26.75
N GLN A 359 18.59 -19.46 -25.68
CA GLN A 359 20.01 -19.42 -25.32
C GLN A 359 20.89 -20.29 -26.23
N LYS A 360 20.32 -21.32 -26.87
CA LYS A 360 21.07 -22.29 -27.69
C LYS A 360 21.10 -21.93 -29.18
N ALA A 361 20.23 -21.02 -29.65
CA ALA A 361 20.05 -20.73 -31.06
C ALA A 361 21.32 -20.23 -31.77
N ARG A 362 22.13 -19.37 -31.13
CA ARG A 362 23.34 -18.81 -31.77
C ARG A 362 24.43 -19.86 -32.07
N ALA A 363 24.61 -20.82 -31.17
CA ALA A 363 25.57 -21.90 -31.36
C ALA A 363 25.09 -22.91 -32.42
N VAL A 364 23.78 -23.14 -32.48
CA VAL A 364 23.16 -24.03 -33.47
C VAL A 364 23.24 -23.44 -34.89
N MET A 365 23.08 -22.12 -35.06
CA MET A 365 23.22 -21.46 -36.38
C MET A 365 24.60 -21.70 -37.01
N GLN A 366 25.69 -21.54 -36.25
CA GLN A 366 27.06 -21.75 -36.74
C GLN A 366 27.35 -23.23 -37.10
N ALA A 367 26.67 -24.17 -36.45
CA ALA A 367 26.77 -25.58 -36.76
C ALA A 367 25.92 -25.98 -37.98
N ALA A 368 24.74 -25.35 -38.13
CA ALA A 368 23.82 -25.58 -39.24
C ALA A 368 24.35 -25.05 -40.58
N GLU A 369 25.07 -23.93 -40.58
CA GLU A 369 25.73 -23.39 -41.79
C GLU A 369 26.77 -24.36 -42.40
N LYS A 370 27.34 -25.26 -41.58
CA LYS A 370 28.33 -26.25 -42.05
C LYS A 370 27.69 -27.49 -42.69
N ASN A 371 26.45 -27.84 -42.31
CA ASN A 371 25.73 -29.03 -42.79
C ASN A 371 24.25 -28.68 -42.99
N MET A 372 23.90 -28.15 -44.17
CA MET A 372 22.56 -27.70 -44.53
C MET A 372 21.67 -28.88 -45.01
N THR A 373 21.29 -29.76 -44.09
CA THR A 373 20.36 -30.86 -44.40
C THR A 373 19.34 -31.06 -43.28
N ASP A 374 18.06 -30.95 -43.60
CA ASP A 374 16.97 -31.26 -42.66
C ASP A 374 16.74 -32.78 -42.60
N LYS A 375 17.06 -33.39 -41.45
CA LYS A 375 16.88 -34.84 -41.23
C LYS A 375 15.43 -35.24 -40.94
N MET A 376 14.64 -34.34 -40.36
CA MET A 376 13.27 -34.61 -39.93
C MET A 376 12.34 -33.60 -40.58
N GLN A 377 11.24 -34.07 -41.17
CA GLN A 377 10.17 -33.19 -41.59
C GLN A 377 9.42 -32.69 -40.36
N VAL A 378 9.44 -31.39 -40.14
CA VAL A 378 8.68 -30.70 -39.09
C VAL A 378 7.40 -30.15 -39.71
N ASN A 379 6.32 -30.08 -38.95
CA ASN A 379 5.07 -29.44 -39.36
C ASN A 379 5.21 -27.91 -39.33
N TYR A 380 6.06 -27.38 -40.21
CA TYR A 380 6.36 -25.97 -40.37
C TYR A 380 6.61 -25.69 -41.85
N ASP A 381 5.95 -24.68 -42.38
CA ASP A 381 6.09 -24.25 -43.78
C ASP A 381 6.43 -22.76 -43.75
N PHE A 382 7.64 -22.43 -44.20
CA PHE A 382 8.15 -21.06 -44.19
C PHE A 382 7.51 -20.18 -45.27
N ARG A 383 6.89 -20.76 -46.30
CA ARG A 383 6.27 -20.01 -47.40
C ARG A 383 4.80 -19.70 -47.16
N ASN A 384 4.16 -20.47 -46.27
CA ASN A 384 2.75 -20.33 -45.97
C ASN A 384 2.55 -19.56 -44.64
N PRO A 385 2.00 -18.34 -44.66
CA PRO A 385 1.75 -17.59 -43.45
C PRO A 385 0.75 -18.33 -42.54
N PHE A 386 1.08 -18.38 -41.25
CA PHE A 386 0.30 -19.05 -40.22
C PHE A 386 0.16 -18.17 -38.98
N VAL A 387 -0.80 -18.52 -38.13
CA VAL A 387 -0.93 -17.98 -36.77
C VAL A 387 -0.77 -19.11 -35.76
N VAL A 388 -0.17 -18.83 -34.61
CA VAL A 388 0.04 -19.85 -33.57
C VAL A 388 -1.21 -20.02 -32.72
N CYS A 389 -1.64 -21.26 -32.52
CA CYS A 389 -2.73 -21.58 -31.61
C CYS A 389 -2.36 -21.25 -30.16
N GLY A 390 -3.20 -20.50 -29.44
CA GLY A 390 -2.89 -20.04 -28.08
C GLY A 390 -2.83 -21.09 -26.96
N ALA A 391 -3.30 -22.30 -27.21
CA ALA A 391 -3.27 -23.41 -26.25
C ALA A 391 -2.31 -24.55 -26.63
N THR A 392 -2.34 -24.98 -27.90
CA THR A 392 -1.54 -26.12 -28.38
C THR A 392 -0.19 -25.73 -28.99
N TYR A 393 0.01 -24.44 -29.25
CA TYR A 393 1.21 -23.89 -29.92
C TYR A 393 1.49 -24.47 -31.32
N ILE A 394 0.47 -25.06 -31.96
CA ILE A 394 0.53 -25.58 -33.34
C ILE A 394 0.25 -24.43 -34.34
N PRO A 395 0.94 -24.39 -35.50
CA PRO A 395 0.63 -23.42 -36.55
C PRO A 395 -0.73 -23.70 -37.20
N ILE A 396 -1.56 -22.66 -37.30
CA ILE A 396 -2.82 -22.62 -38.01
C ILE A 396 -2.61 -21.87 -39.32
N TYR A 397 -2.73 -22.58 -40.44
CA TYR A 397 -2.56 -22.00 -41.76
C TYR A 397 -3.86 -21.37 -42.26
N ARG A 398 -3.76 -20.39 -43.18
CA ARG A 398 -4.93 -19.62 -43.70
C ARG A 398 -6.10 -20.44 -44.25
N SER A 399 -5.87 -21.67 -44.70
CA SER A 399 -6.91 -22.56 -45.23
C SER A 399 -7.63 -23.38 -44.16
N GLN A 400 -7.11 -23.39 -42.92
CA GLN A 400 -7.68 -24.13 -41.80
C GLN A 400 -8.72 -23.28 -41.09
N ARG A 401 -9.76 -23.94 -40.58
CA ARG A 401 -10.76 -23.26 -39.75
C ARG A 401 -10.18 -23.00 -38.36
N ASP A 402 -10.39 -21.79 -37.89
CA ASP A 402 -9.92 -21.28 -36.62
C ASP A 402 -11.08 -20.66 -35.82
N VAL A 403 -10.84 -20.51 -34.53
CA VAL A 403 -11.77 -19.88 -33.60
C VAL A 403 -11.05 -18.83 -32.78
N LEU A 404 -11.73 -17.73 -32.48
CA LEU A 404 -11.14 -16.57 -31.82
C LEU A 404 -11.67 -16.39 -30.40
N CYS A 405 -10.82 -15.83 -29.54
CA CYS A 405 -11.25 -15.30 -28.25
C CYS A 405 -11.89 -13.91 -28.45
N PRO A 406 -13.12 -13.66 -27.95
CA PRO A 406 -13.81 -12.38 -28.13
C PRO A 406 -13.11 -11.21 -27.43
N TYR A 407 -12.33 -11.46 -26.38
CA TYR A 407 -11.61 -10.43 -25.65
C TYR A 407 -10.22 -10.14 -26.23
N CYS A 408 -9.29 -11.10 -26.12
CA CYS A 408 -7.90 -10.88 -26.53
C CYS A 408 -7.64 -11.15 -28.01
N THR A 409 -8.63 -11.59 -28.79
CA THR A 409 -8.50 -11.89 -30.24
C THR A 409 -7.38 -12.88 -30.58
N SER A 410 -7.06 -13.79 -29.66
CA SER A 410 -6.12 -14.89 -29.92
C SER A 410 -6.84 -16.02 -30.67
N LEU A 411 -6.11 -16.67 -31.58
CA LEU A 411 -6.64 -17.74 -32.42
C LEU A 411 -6.37 -19.12 -31.82
N PHE A 412 -7.32 -20.01 -31.99
CA PHE A 412 -7.26 -21.39 -31.53
C PHE A 412 -7.75 -22.36 -32.59
N VAL A 413 -7.32 -23.62 -32.46
CA VAL A 413 -7.86 -24.74 -33.24
C VAL A 413 -9.29 -25.04 -32.77
N LEU A 414 -10.15 -25.50 -33.68
CA LEU A 414 -11.54 -25.87 -33.42
C LEU A 414 -11.75 -26.81 -32.21
N SER A 415 -10.78 -27.65 -31.87
CA SER A 415 -10.86 -28.56 -30.72
C SER A 415 -10.89 -27.84 -29.37
N GLN A 416 -10.54 -26.56 -29.33
CA GLN A 416 -10.49 -25.73 -28.12
C GLN A 416 -11.73 -24.83 -27.99
N GLU A 417 -12.73 -25.01 -28.84
CA GLU A 417 -14.01 -24.30 -28.75
C GLU A 417 -14.70 -24.57 -27.40
N GLY A 418 -15.24 -23.51 -26.78
CA GLY A 418 -15.92 -23.61 -25.49
C GLY A 418 -14.98 -23.76 -24.28
N GLN A 419 -13.66 -23.83 -24.48
CA GLN A 419 -12.69 -23.83 -23.39
C GLN A 419 -12.32 -22.40 -22.98
N LEU A 420 -11.77 -22.28 -21.77
CA LEU A 420 -11.23 -21.02 -21.27
C LEU A 420 -9.96 -20.65 -22.05
N CYS A 421 -9.85 -19.39 -22.46
CA CYS A 421 -8.69 -18.87 -23.15
C CYS A 421 -7.45 -18.88 -22.23
N THR A 422 -6.40 -19.62 -22.60
CA THR A 422 -5.10 -19.69 -21.89
C THR A 422 -4.28 -18.40 -21.94
N VAL A 423 -4.63 -17.48 -22.86
CA VAL A 423 -3.91 -16.22 -23.05
C VAL A 423 -4.42 -15.14 -22.08
N CYS A 424 -5.73 -14.97 -21.97
CA CYS A 424 -6.32 -13.97 -21.06
C CYS A 424 -6.79 -14.56 -19.72
N ASP A 425 -7.06 -15.86 -19.64
CA ASP A 425 -7.63 -16.56 -18.48
C ASP A 425 -9.02 -16.07 -18.05
N LEU A 426 -9.70 -15.26 -18.88
CA LEU A 426 -10.98 -14.61 -18.57
C LEU A 426 -12.13 -15.16 -19.45
N ALA A 427 -11.96 -15.08 -20.76
CA ALA A 427 -13.03 -15.32 -21.75
C ALA A 427 -13.03 -16.76 -22.29
N VAL A 428 -14.20 -17.20 -22.73
CA VAL A 428 -14.39 -18.48 -23.41
C VAL A 428 -14.12 -18.32 -24.91
N VAL A 429 -13.49 -19.33 -25.52
CA VAL A 429 -13.22 -19.31 -26.97
C VAL A 429 -14.52 -19.52 -27.75
N ARG A 430 -14.78 -18.67 -28.76
CA ARG A 430 -15.96 -18.70 -29.66
C ARG A 430 -17.32 -18.37 -29.01
N SER A 431 -17.33 -17.71 -27.86
CA SER A 431 -18.56 -17.16 -27.29
C SER A 431 -18.97 -15.83 -27.93
N ASP A 432 -20.28 -15.61 -28.05
CA ASP A 432 -20.84 -14.34 -28.49
C ASP A 432 -20.60 -13.25 -27.44
N ALA A 433 -20.08 -12.10 -27.87
CA ALA A 433 -19.75 -10.98 -27.00
C ALA A 433 -19.92 -9.66 -27.75
N SER A 434 -20.29 -8.60 -27.03
CA SER A 434 -20.50 -7.28 -27.63
C SER A 434 -19.20 -6.57 -28.03
N GLY A 435 -18.07 -6.97 -27.45
CA GLY A 435 -16.76 -6.35 -27.63
C GLY A 435 -16.39 -5.41 -26.48
N LEU A 436 -15.12 -4.98 -26.45
CA LEU A 436 -14.60 -4.13 -25.38
C LEU A 436 -15.18 -2.71 -25.45
N LEU A 437 -15.86 -2.30 -24.37
CA LEU A 437 -16.37 -0.96 -24.15
C LEU A 437 -15.60 -0.31 -22.99
N CYS A 438 -14.68 0.59 -23.30
CA CYS A 438 -13.84 1.30 -22.32
C CYS A 438 -13.96 2.82 -22.41
N SER A 439 -14.69 3.37 -23.38
CA SER A 439 -14.95 4.81 -23.48
C SER A 439 -16.44 5.12 -23.62
N PRO A 440 -16.95 6.17 -22.92
CA PRO A 440 -18.29 6.70 -23.16
C PRO A 440 -18.51 7.08 -24.64
N SER A 441 -17.45 7.49 -25.34
CA SER A 441 -17.49 7.87 -26.74
C SER A 441 -17.81 6.71 -27.70
N GLN A 442 -17.77 5.46 -27.22
CA GLN A 442 -18.20 4.28 -27.99
C GLN A 442 -19.71 4.04 -27.91
N ILE A 443 -20.38 4.62 -26.90
CA ILE A 443 -21.80 4.51 -26.66
C ILE A 443 -22.39 5.83 -27.15
N GLY A 444 -22.73 5.87 -28.44
CA GLY A 444 -23.20 7.08 -29.13
C GLY A 444 -24.41 7.74 -28.50
#